data_AF-W9SF07-F1
#
_entry.id   AF-W9SF07-F1
#
_cell.length_a   1.000
_cell.length_b   1.000
_cell.length_c   1.000
_cell.angle_alpha   90.00
_cell.angle_beta   90.00
_cell.angle_gamma   90.00
#
_symmetry.space_group_name_H-M   'P 1'
#
loop_
_entity.id
_entity.type
_entity.pdbx_description
1 polymer ?
#
loop_
_entity_poly.entity_id
_entity_poly.type
_entity_poly.pdbx_seq_one_letter_code
_entity_poly.pdbx_strand_id
1 'polypeptide(L)'
;MALNKATFETINPSRFIAFTFPNPQNPTSRLRIAVLDSPGRPADPPRVAAMFVPDRRESDWIFSTESGHLQLLLNSPRISRLILAGNQPGGDSRPSMEIYRRHPVENDMSYRNDLEVSLNPLFLALSPKSCFEHGIPEIPILSYEDNVISSVVLGTFVGSLVGEMLVEDVEIENKKCSEREFRRRLRFKRMPNLVQTEVRIVPKMGFGSDCGGIGEVELFRPDVGVLVHPYLSPMVASLGLISGHIEERFCGGFMPRALCLGVGGGALLAFLRTQLGFEVLGVEEDEEVLKVGREFFGLEECEFLKVFVGDAMEFVEKVALCARGENASSLNGFDMDGVGGEFDVIMVDLDSCDAENGVCAPPLAFRRKRVLLAARSILFDKGILAINVVPRNSAIYETMKHDFREIFSELYEIDVGNGENFVLIAMATPRTPSISDSDYSFINTYLVVSLRDANIAVALLVPLALCNLILNNILQVVAAVGFNNKRLEIPPNANPLVAAGPRLSWEPYRRPSFSYVMEALHI
;
A
#
# COMPACT_ATOMS: atom_id res chain seq x y z
N MET A 1 6.66 36.43 11.78
CA MET A 1 5.88 36.52 13.03
C MET A 1 6.86 36.62 14.18
N ALA A 2 6.77 37.63 15.05
CA ALA A 2 7.62 37.68 16.25
C ALA A 2 7.02 36.72 17.29
N LEU A 3 7.72 35.62 17.58
CA LEU A 3 7.31 34.66 18.61
C LEU A 3 7.49 35.30 20.00
N ASN A 4 6.44 35.25 20.83
CA ASN A 4 6.55 35.70 22.22
C ASN A 4 7.50 34.74 22.96
N LYS A 5 8.45 35.29 23.73
CA LYS A 5 9.42 34.51 24.51
C LYS A 5 8.74 33.52 25.48
N ALA A 6 7.55 33.87 25.98
CA ALA A 6 6.80 33.01 26.89
C ALA A 6 6.14 31.80 26.22
N THR A 7 6.11 31.74 24.88
CA THR A 7 5.34 30.73 24.12
C THR A 7 5.71 29.31 24.51
N PHE A 8 7.00 29.02 24.67
CA PHE A 8 7.49 27.65 24.90
C PHE A 8 7.71 27.31 26.39
N GLU A 9 7.38 28.22 27.32
CA GLU A 9 7.69 28.04 28.74
C GLU A 9 6.89 26.92 29.42
N THR A 10 5.75 26.53 28.87
CA THR A 10 4.88 25.45 29.36
C THR A 10 4.57 24.44 28.25
N ILE A 11 4.09 23.25 28.60
CA ILE A 11 3.52 22.27 27.64
C ILE A 11 2.03 22.59 27.47
N ASN A 12 1.56 22.72 26.22
CA ASN A 12 0.14 22.90 25.92
C ASN A 12 -0.34 21.74 25.02
N PRO A 13 -1.34 20.93 25.42
CA PRO A 13 -1.75 19.75 24.68
C PRO A 13 -1.99 20.02 23.18
N SER A 14 -1.39 19.18 22.34
CA SER A 14 -1.50 19.24 20.87
C SER A 14 -1.05 20.55 20.24
N ARG A 15 -0.24 21.37 20.91
CA ARG A 15 0.28 22.59 20.29
C ARG A 15 1.30 22.24 19.22
N PHE A 16 1.07 22.78 18.02
CA PHE A 16 2.01 22.73 16.91
C PHE A 16 2.41 24.15 16.47
N ILE A 17 3.71 24.43 16.44
CA ILE A 17 4.26 25.71 15.96
C ILE A 17 5.44 25.45 15.05
N ALA A 18 5.43 26.00 13.84
CA ALA A 18 6.57 25.95 12.91
C ALA A 18 7.06 27.37 12.56
N PHE A 19 8.37 27.55 12.47
CA PHE A 19 9.01 28.82 12.10
C PHE A 19 10.36 28.57 11.40
N THR A 20 10.93 29.63 10.81
CA THR A 20 12.24 29.56 10.14
C THR A 20 13.34 30.09 11.06
N PHE A 21 14.51 29.46 10.98
CA PHE A 21 15.70 29.79 11.76
C PHE A 21 16.93 29.85 10.83
N PRO A 22 17.91 30.75 11.06
CA PRO A 22 19.13 30.78 10.27
C PRO A 22 19.88 29.44 10.36
N ASN A 23 20.34 28.88 9.23
CA ASN A 23 21.16 27.68 9.27
C ASN A 23 22.59 28.07 9.74
N PRO A 24 23.07 27.55 10.90
CA PRO A 24 24.38 27.92 11.44
C PRO A 24 25.55 27.41 10.59
N GLN A 25 25.33 26.36 9.79
CA GLN A 25 26.36 25.75 8.95
C GLN A 25 26.30 26.22 7.49
N ASN A 26 25.15 26.72 7.04
CA ASN A 26 24.99 27.23 5.67
C ASN A 26 24.25 28.59 5.66
N PRO A 27 24.97 29.71 5.56
CA PRO A 27 24.39 31.05 5.63
C PRO A 27 23.36 31.38 4.54
N THR A 28 23.37 30.64 3.42
CA THR A 28 22.46 30.86 2.30
C THR A 28 21.16 30.07 2.42
N SER A 29 21.07 29.14 3.38
CA SER A 29 19.87 28.36 3.64
C SER A 29 19.25 28.70 5.00
N ARG A 30 17.98 28.29 5.17
CA ARG A 30 17.25 28.43 6.43
C ARG A 30 16.77 27.07 6.87
N LEU A 31 16.70 26.88 8.18
CA LEU A 31 16.10 25.72 8.79
C LEU A 31 14.63 26.00 9.07
N ARG A 32 13.77 24.99 8.87
CA ARG A 32 12.45 24.93 9.45
C ARG A 32 12.56 24.26 10.82
N ILE A 33 12.07 24.95 11.84
CA ILE A 33 11.96 24.44 13.21
C ILE A 33 10.48 24.24 13.50
N ALA A 34 10.11 23.03 13.88
CA ALA A 34 8.75 22.69 14.26
C ALA A 34 8.74 22.15 15.69
N VAL A 35 7.80 22.63 16.50
CA VAL A 35 7.64 22.24 17.90
C VAL A 35 6.25 21.67 18.08
N LEU A 36 6.18 20.42 18.54
CA LEU A 36 4.95 19.71 18.84
C LEU A 36 4.92 19.29 20.31
N ASP A 37 3.83 19.64 21.01
CA ASP A 37 3.55 19.16 22.36
C ASP A 37 2.61 17.95 22.33
N SER A 38 2.87 16.99 23.23
CA SER A 38 2.07 15.78 23.37
C SER A 38 0.60 16.10 23.69
N PRO A 39 -0.39 15.35 23.13
CA PRO A 39 -1.79 15.47 23.51
C PRO A 39 -2.07 14.91 24.92
N GLY A 40 -1.19 14.05 25.43
CA GLY A 40 -1.35 13.41 26.73
C GLY A 40 -0.96 14.32 27.90
N ARG A 41 -1.20 13.84 29.13
CA ARG A 41 -0.64 14.50 30.32
C ARG A 41 0.89 14.42 30.27
N PRO A 42 1.61 15.55 30.37
CA PRO A 42 3.06 15.53 30.35
C PRO A 42 3.60 14.78 31.57
N ALA A 43 4.79 14.19 31.41
CA ALA A 43 5.55 13.70 32.55
C ALA A 43 5.94 14.88 33.46
N ASP A 44 6.23 14.59 34.73
CA ASP A 44 6.73 15.57 35.68
C ASP A 44 8.11 15.16 36.19
N PRO A 45 9.20 15.84 35.80
CA PRO A 45 9.24 16.95 34.84
C PRO A 45 9.01 16.49 33.37
N PRO A 46 8.58 17.39 32.47
CA PRO A 46 8.35 17.04 31.08
C PRO A 46 9.66 16.70 30.37
N ARG A 47 9.60 15.72 29.46
CA ARG A 47 10.76 15.32 28.64
C ARG A 47 10.67 15.96 27.26
N VAL A 48 11.74 16.62 26.85
CA VAL A 48 11.88 17.22 25.52
C VAL A 48 12.83 16.35 24.70
N ALA A 49 12.56 16.21 23.41
CA ALA A 49 13.48 15.58 22.47
C ALA A 49 13.55 16.40 21.19
N ALA A 50 14.69 16.35 20.51
CA ALA A 50 14.88 16.95 19.20
C ALA A 50 15.12 15.86 18.14
N MET A 51 14.85 16.17 16.87
CA MET A 51 15.08 15.28 15.74
C MET A 51 15.56 16.10 14.55
N PHE A 52 16.64 15.66 13.92
CA PHE A 52 17.08 16.18 12.64
C PHE A 52 16.36 15.46 11.51
N VAL A 53 15.71 16.23 10.65
CA VAL A 53 15.11 15.70 9.43
C VAL A 53 16.25 15.26 8.50
N PRO A 54 16.23 14.03 7.96
CA PRO A 54 17.22 13.62 6.97
C PRO A 54 17.20 14.56 5.77
N ASP A 55 18.38 14.95 5.30
CA ASP A 55 18.50 15.81 4.12
C ASP A 55 17.71 15.24 2.95
N ARG A 56 17.00 16.11 2.22
CA ARG A 56 16.11 15.80 1.07
C ARG A 56 14.82 15.07 1.42
N ARG A 57 14.59 14.74 2.70
CA ARG A 57 13.33 14.17 3.19
C ARG A 57 12.45 15.22 3.86
N GLU A 58 12.78 16.52 3.77
CA GLU A 58 12.05 17.60 4.44
C GLU A 58 10.62 17.78 3.94
N SER A 59 10.34 17.32 2.73
CA SER A 59 8.99 17.26 2.17
C SER A 59 8.20 16.02 2.59
N ASP A 60 8.87 14.97 3.09
CA ASP A 60 8.18 13.74 3.49
C ASP A 60 7.20 14.06 4.62
N TRP A 61 6.00 13.47 4.54
CA TRP A 61 4.92 13.77 5.46
C TRP A 61 5.31 13.69 6.95
N ILE A 62 6.05 12.63 7.29
CA ILE A 62 6.49 12.33 8.67
C ILE A 62 7.32 13.49 9.23
N PHE A 63 7.97 14.29 8.37
CA PHE A 63 8.82 15.42 8.74
C PHE A 63 8.23 16.80 8.38
N SER A 64 7.26 16.89 7.47
CA SER A 64 6.73 18.16 6.99
C SER A 64 5.44 18.61 7.68
N THR A 65 4.65 17.70 8.26
CA THR A 65 3.30 18.00 8.79
C THR A 65 3.15 17.78 10.29
N GLU A 66 2.12 18.40 10.87
CA GLU A 66 1.74 18.20 12.28
C GLU A 66 1.41 16.72 12.60
N SER A 67 0.59 16.07 11.77
CA SER A 67 0.19 14.67 11.99
C SER A 67 1.38 13.70 11.90
N GLY A 68 2.33 13.96 10.99
CA GLY A 68 3.57 13.17 10.90
C GLY A 68 4.42 13.31 12.16
N HIS A 69 4.52 14.54 12.68
CA HIS A 69 5.25 14.81 13.93
C HIS A 69 4.55 14.14 15.12
N LEU A 70 3.22 14.11 15.11
CA LEU A 70 2.44 13.38 16.12
C LEU A 70 2.74 11.89 16.07
N GLN A 71 2.86 11.27 14.89
CA GLN A 71 3.26 9.86 14.78
C GLN A 71 4.68 9.62 15.33
N LEU A 72 5.64 10.49 15.02
CA LEU A 72 7.00 10.42 15.59
C LEU A 72 6.96 10.52 17.12
N LEU A 73 6.14 11.42 17.66
CA LEU A 73 5.96 11.62 19.09
C LEU A 73 5.31 10.41 19.76
N LEU A 74 4.25 9.84 19.16
CA LEU A 74 3.54 8.66 19.68
C LEU A 74 4.42 7.40 19.68
N ASN A 75 5.32 7.27 18.71
CA ASN A 75 6.34 6.21 18.67
C ASN A 75 7.50 6.41 19.66
N SER A 76 7.57 7.58 20.31
CA SER A 76 8.61 7.97 21.26
C SER A 76 8.01 8.09 22.67
N PRO A 77 7.75 6.97 23.37
CA PRO A 77 7.03 7.00 24.64
C PRO A 77 7.75 7.88 25.66
N ARG A 78 6.95 8.62 26.45
CA ARG A 78 7.39 9.55 27.51
C ARG A 78 7.94 10.90 27.02
N ILE A 79 7.98 11.17 25.72
CA ILE A 79 8.31 12.52 25.21
C ILE A 79 7.08 13.43 25.32
N SER A 80 7.25 14.58 25.97
CA SER A 80 6.21 15.60 26.16
C SER A 80 6.28 16.70 25.10
N ARG A 81 7.47 16.98 24.56
CA ARG A 81 7.69 17.92 23.44
C ARG A 81 8.69 17.34 22.46
N LEU A 82 8.34 17.37 21.18
CA LEU A 82 9.20 17.01 20.07
C LEU A 82 9.56 18.27 19.26
N ILE A 83 10.85 18.46 18.99
CA ILE A 83 11.37 19.56 18.17
C ILE A 83 11.99 18.97 16.91
N LEU A 84 11.46 19.30 15.74
CA LEU A 84 12.06 18.90 14.45
C LEU A 84 12.83 20.07 13.84
N ALA A 85 14.04 19.79 13.38
CA ALA A 85 14.89 20.73 12.63
C ALA A 85 15.29 20.11 11.29
N GLY A 86 14.96 20.78 10.20
CA GLY A 86 15.33 20.37 8.83
C GLY A 86 15.51 21.58 7.94
N ASN A 87 16.02 21.41 6.73
CA ASN A 87 16.07 22.51 5.77
C ASN A 87 14.66 23.02 5.43
N GLN A 88 14.54 24.32 5.16
CA GLN A 88 13.29 24.88 4.69
C GLN A 88 13.02 24.31 3.27
N PRO A 89 11.86 23.67 3.03
CA PRO A 89 11.52 23.19 1.70
C PRO A 89 11.57 24.36 0.72
N GLY A 90 12.39 24.24 -0.34
CA GLY A 90 12.54 25.27 -1.35
C GLY A 90 11.20 25.53 -2.04
N GLY A 91 10.73 26.78 -2.00
CA GLY A 91 9.41 27.16 -2.51
C GLY A 91 9.25 27.20 -4.03
N ASP A 92 10.33 27.05 -4.82
CA ASP A 92 10.28 27.25 -6.28
C ASP A 92 11.41 26.56 -7.06
N SER A 93 12.04 25.53 -6.47
CA SER A 93 13.07 24.77 -7.18
C SER A 93 12.44 23.53 -7.76
N ARG A 94 12.50 23.36 -9.10
CA ARG A 94 12.29 22.05 -9.75
C ARG A 94 12.91 20.95 -8.87
N PRO A 95 12.25 19.81 -8.65
CA PRO A 95 12.87 18.71 -7.92
C PRO A 95 14.21 18.44 -8.59
N SER A 96 15.31 18.64 -7.86
CA SER A 96 16.60 18.23 -8.39
C SER A 96 16.55 16.71 -8.53
N MET A 97 16.99 16.18 -9.66
CA MET A 97 17.19 14.73 -9.90
C MET A 97 18.30 14.14 -9.01
N GLU A 98 18.62 14.79 -7.90
CA GLU A 98 19.67 14.40 -6.99
C GLU A 98 19.15 13.35 -6.04
N ILE A 99 19.78 12.20 -6.12
CA ILE A 99 19.43 11.00 -5.37
C ILE A 99 19.65 11.22 -3.87
N TYR A 100 18.61 11.03 -3.07
CA TYR A 100 18.76 10.80 -1.64
C TYR A 100 19.42 9.45 -1.42
N ARG A 101 20.46 9.39 -0.59
CA ARG A 101 21.02 8.14 -0.08
C ARG A 101 21.10 8.23 1.43
N ARG A 102 20.60 7.19 2.10
CA ARG A 102 20.84 6.98 3.53
C ARG A 102 22.34 6.86 3.73
N HIS A 103 22.91 7.80 4.48
CA HIS A 103 24.32 7.74 4.84
C HIS A 103 24.53 6.64 5.89
N PRO A 104 25.60 5.83 5.79
CA PRO A 104 26.02 4.98 6.89
C PRO A 104 26.32 5.88 8.10
N VAL A 105 25.86 5.47 9.28
CA VAL A 105 25.97 6.21 10.56
C VAL A 105 27.39 6.77 10.79
N GLU A 106 28.43 6.12 10.28
CA GLU A 106 29.83 6.47 10.52
C GLU A 106 30.35 7.71 9.76
N ASN A 107 29.80 8.04 8.58
CA ASN A 107 30.39 9.08 7.70
C ASN A 107 29.79 10.49 7.88
N ASP A 108 28.68 10.63 8.60
CA ASP A 108 27.97 11.92 8.80
C ASP A 108 28.04 12.43 10.26
N MET A 109 28.82 11.75 11.11
CA MET A 109 28.93 12.11 12.53
C MET A 109 29.49 13.51 12.74
N SER A 110 30.46 13.97 11.93
CA SER A 110 31.07 15.30 12.13
C SER A 110 30.09 16.44 11.83
N TYR A 111 29.39 16.39 10.69
CA TYR A 111 28.45 17.44 10.30
C TYR A 111 27.22 17.49 11.22
N ARG A 112 26.64 16.33 11.57
CA ARG A 112 25.53 16.26 12.53
C ARG A 112 25.94 16.69 13.94
N ASN A 113 27.12 16.30 14.41
CA ASN A 113 27.61 16.72 15.72
C ASN A 113 27.80 18.25 15.78
N ASP A 114 28.37 18.86 14.74
CA ASP A 114 28.53 20.31 14.68
C ASP A 114 27.18 21.05 14.66
N LEU A 115 26.18 20.48 13.98
CA LEU A 115 24.83 21.03 13.92
C LEU A 115 24.10 20.89 15.26
N GLU A 116 24.24 19.73 15.91
CA GLU A 116 23.74 19.47 17.25
C GLU A 116 24.31 20.48 18.26
N VAL A 117 25.63 20.65 18.29
CA VAL A 117 26.30 21.63 19.15
C VAL A 117 25.78 23.05 18.87
N SER A 118 25.63 23.41 17.60
CA SER A 118 25.18 24.76 17.19
C SER A 118 23.72 25.05 17.53
N LEU A 119 22.83 24.04 17.47
CA LEU A 119 21.40 24.19 17.71
C LEU A 119 20.97 23.84 19.14
N ASN A 120 21.83 23.24 19.95
CA ASN A 120 21.53 22.94 21.35
C ASN A 120 21.03 24.17 22.15
N PRO A 121 21.62 25.39 22.01
CA PRO A 121 21.08 26.58 22.66
C PRO A 121 19.63 26.90 22.25
N LEU A 122 19.26 26.64 20.99
CA LEU A 122 17.90 26.80 20.49
C LEU A 122 16.98 25.73 21.10
N PHE A 123 17.39 24.46 21.15
CA PHE A 123 16.59 23.39 21.76
C PHE A 123 16.33 23.64 23.25
N LEU A 124 17.33 24.14 23.98
CA LEU A 124 17.18 24.57 25.37
C LEU A 124 16.19 25.76 25.49
N ALA A 125 16.29 26.76 24.60
CA ALA A 125 15.36 27.89 24.59
C ALA A 125 13.91 27.50 24.25
N LEU A 126 13.72 26.40 23.54
CA LEU A 126 12.41 25.83 23.19
C LEU A 126 11.90 24.82 24.24
N SER A 127 12.64 24.59 25.33
CA SER A 127 12.24 23.68 26.41
C SER A 127 11.37 24.37 27.47
N PRO A 128 10.40 23.66 28.09
CA PRO A 128 9.61 24.21 29.20
C PRO A 128 10.49 24.65 30.38
N LYS A 129 10.05 25.67 31.12
CA LYS A 129 10.76 26.16 32.32
C LYS A 129 10.94 25.10 33.39
N SER A 130 9.95 24.22 33.57
CA SER A 130 10.00 23.14 34.57
C SER A 130 11.08 22.10 34.29
N CYS A 131 11.59 22.00 33.05
CA CYS A 131 12.73 21.13 32.75
C CYS A 131 14.04 21.61 33.43
N PHE A 132 14.10 22.87 33.88
CA PHE A 132 15.30 23.48 34.43
C PHE A 132 15.37 23.46 35.96
N GLU A 133 14.36 22.91 36.65
CA GLU A 133 14.29 22.88 38.12
C GLU A 133 15.44 22.11 38.77
N HIS A 134 16.04 21.17 38.03
CA HIS A 134 17.14 20.32 38.50
C HIS A 134 18.45 20.54 37.72
N GLY A 135 18.58 21.69 37.04
CA GLY A 135 19.75 22.02 36.22
C GLY A 135 19.44 22.10 34.73
N ILE A 136 20.48 22.10 33.89
CA ILE A 136 20.30 22.14 32.43
C ILE A 136 19.85 20.75 31.96
N PRO A 137 18.68 20.61 31.31
CA PRO A 137 18.21 19.33 30.84
C PRO A 137 19.05 18.83 29.65
N GLU A 138 19.24 17.52 29.59
CA GLU A 138 19.74 16.85 28.39
C GLU A 138 18.59 16.67 27.39
N ILE A 139 18.81 17.08 26.14
CA ILE A 139 17.82 16.97 25.07
C ILE A 139 18.27 15.82 24.15
N PRO A 140 17.70 14.61 24.28
CA PRO A 140 18.05 13.52 23.38
C PRO A 140 17.71 13.86 21.93
N ILE A 141 18.64 13.55 21.03
CA ILE A 141 18.41 13.57 19.59
C ILE A 141 17.86 12.22 19.17
N LEU A 142 16.61 12.20 18.72
CA LEU A 142 15.95 11.01 18.19
C LEU A 142 16.30 10.84 16.71
N SER A 143 16.42 9.58 16.28
CA SER A 143 16.48 9.22 14.88
C SER A 143 15.18 8.53 14.45
N TYR A 144 14.78 8.74 13.21
CA TYR A 144 13.75 7.97 12.54
C TYR A 144 14.35 7.39 11.27
N GLU A 145 14.36 6.07 11.18
CA GLU A 145 14.78 5.34 10.00
C GLU A 145 13.64 4.42 9.57
N ASP A 146 13.13 4.63 8.36
CA ASP A 146 12.25 3.67 7.69
C ASP A 146 13.10 2.66 6.90
N ASN A 147 12.49 1.91 6.00
CA ASN A 147 13.23 0.96 5.16
C ASN A 147 13.79 1.59 3.88
N VAL A 148 13.75 2.92 3.68
CA VAL A 148 14.25 3.55 2.44
C VAL A 148 15.77 3.76 2.51
N ILE A 149 16.51 3.06 1.64
CA ILE A 149 17.96 3.20 1.48
C ILE A 149 18.27 4.40 0.60
N SER A 150 17.58 4.54 -0.53
CA SER A 150 17.79 5.66 -1.44
C SER A 150 16.49 6.01 -2.15
N SER A 151 16.32 7.27 -2.55
CA SER A 151 15.15 7.72 -3.31
C SER A 151 15.48 8.80 -4.31
N VAL A 152 14.70 8.86 -5.40
CA VAL A 152 14.82 9.88 -6.43
C VAL A 152 13.47 10.17 -7.05
N VAL A 153 13.18 11.46 -7.19
CA VAL A 153 11.97 11.94 -7.85
C VAL A 153 12.16 11.86 -9.35
N LEU A 154 11.28 11.11 -10.03
CA LEU A 154 11.27 10.99 -11.48
C LEU A 154 10.50 12.14 -12.14
N GLY A 155 9.44 12.62 -11.49
CA GLY A 155 8.60 13.66 -12.04
C GLY A 155 7.52 14.15 -11.08
N THR A 156 7.06 15.37 -11.36
CA THR A 156 5.90 15.99 -10.71
C THR A 156 4.86 16.31 -11.78
N PHE A 157 3.63 15.89 -11.54
CA PHE A 157 2.51 16.04 -12.47
C PHE A 157 1.36 16.74 -11.74
N VAL A 158 0.42 17.32 -12.47
CA VAL A 158 -0.71 18.04 -11.86
C VAL A 158 -2.00 17.55 -12.51
N GLY A 159 -2.76 16.78 -11.75
CA GLY A 159 -4.11 16.37 -12.11
C GLY A 159 -5.12 17.45 -11.77
N SER A 160 -6.26 17.42 -12.46
CA SER A 160 -7.34 18.40 -12.26
C SER A 160 -8.11 18.21 -10.94
N LEU A 161 -8.10 16.98 -10.40
CA LEU A 161 -8.84 16.59 -9.21
C LEU A 161 -7.89 16.26 -8.04
N VAL A 162 -6.87 15.43 -8.30
CA VAL A 162 -5.90 15.03 -7.27
C VAL A 162 -4.87 16.12 -6.98
N GLY A 163 -4.77 17.12 -7.86
CA GLY A 163 -3.78 18.18 -7.79
C GLY A 163 -2.39 17.68 -8.12
N GLU A 164 -1.38 18.26 -7.48
CA GLU A 164 0.01 17.88 -7.72
C GLU A 164 0.30 16.45 -7.21
N MET A 165 0.99 15.66 -8.02
CA MET A 165 1.41 14.28 -7.72
C MET A 165 2.89 14.08 -8.03
N LEU A 166 3.50 13.14 -7.33
CA LEU A 166 4.93 12.84 -7.36
C LEU A 166 5.12 11.37 -7.73
N VAL A 167 6.03 11.12 -8.67
CA VAL A 167 6.53 9.77 -8.98
C VAL A 167 7.98 9.68 -8.51
N GLU A 168 8.30 8.66 -7.72
CA GLU A 168 9.65 8.43 -7.20
C GLU A 168 10.06 6.96 -7.33
N ASP A 169 11.35 6.72 -7.58
CA ASP A 169 11.97 5.41 -7.41
C ASP A 169 12.66 5.36 -6.05
N VAL A 170 12.49 4.23 -5.35
CA VAL A 170 13.05 3.99 -4.02
C VAL A 170 13.77 2.64 -3.97
N GLU A 171 14.92 2.62 -3.32
CA GLU A 171 15.59 1.39 -2.91
C GLU A 171 15.20 1.08 -1.46
N ILE A 172 14.73 -0.14 -1.23
CA ILE A 172 14.20 -0.58 0.06
C ILE A 172 15.16 -1.59 0.69
N GLU A 173 15.44 -1.41 1.97
CA GLU A 173 16.16 -2.34 2.82
C GLU A 173 15.29 -3.57 3.10
N ASN A 174 15.66 -4.69 2.50
CA ASN A 174 15.03 -5.97 2.77
C ASN A 174 15.86 -6.76 3.80
N LYS A 175 15.48 -6.68 5.08
CA LYS A 175 16.19 -7.39 6.17
C LYS A 175 16.24 -8.91 6.03
N LYS A 176 15.47 -9.50 5.09
CA LYS A 176 15.35 -10.94 4.89
C LYS A 176 16.13 -11.44 3.66
N CYS A 177 16.51 -10.57 2.73
CA CYS A 177 17.20 -10.94 1.50
C CYS A 177 18.37 -9.98 1.23
N SER A 178 19.52 -10.52 0.81
CA SER A 178 20.68 -9.71 0.43
C SER A 178 20.52 -9.00 -0.92
N GLU A 179 19.42 -9.25 -1.64
CA GLU A 179 19.14 -8.62 -2.93
C GLU A 179 18.54 -7.22 -2.73
N ARG A 180 18.97 -6.28 -3.58
CA ARG A 180 18.45 -4.92 -3.63
C ARG A 180 17.00 -4.96 -4.12
N GLU A 181 16.10 -4.36 -3.36
CA GLU A 181 14.70 -4.25 -3.75
C GLU A 181 14.39 -2.82 -4.19
N PHE A 182 13.93 -2.67 -5.42
CA PHE A 182 13.54 -1.38 -5.96
C PHE A 182 12.03 -1.31 -6.13
N ARG A 183 11.46 -0.18 -5.74
CA ARG A 183 10.04 0.11 -5.91
C ARG A 183 9.85 1.47 -6.56
N ARG A 184 8.74 1.62 -7.25
CA ARG A 184 8.25 2.91 -7.75
C ARG A 184 6.98 3.29 -7.02
N ARG A 185 6.90 4.55 -6.57
CA ARG A 185 5.79 5.08 -5.79
C ARG A 185 5.12 6.24 -6.50
N LEU A 186 3.79 6.24 -6.46
CA LEU A 186 2.95 7.39 -6.76
C LEU A 186 2.46 7.99 -5.44
N ARG A 187 2.56 9.31 -5.29
CA ARG A 187 2.03 10.06 -4.15
C ARG A 187 1.27 11.28 -4.63
N PHE A 188 0.14 11.59 -4.00
CA PHE A 188 -0.55 12.87 -4.22
C PHE A 188 -0.08 13.88 -3.18
N LYS A 189 0.33 15.09 -3.58
CA LYS A 189 0.78 16.13 -2.63
C LYS A 189 -0.33 16.63 -1.72
N ARG A 190 -1.60 16.46 -2.08
CA ARG A 190 -2.74 16.69 -1.18
C ARG A 190 -2.77 15.71 0.01
N MET A 191 -2.16 14.54 -0.15
CA MET A 191 -2.02 13.49 0.86
C MET A 191 -0.61 12.88 0.79
N PRO A 192 0.45 13.66 1.09
CA PRO A 192 1.84 13.25 0.87
C PRO A 192 2.25 12.00 1.69
N ASN A 193 1.42 11.69 2.69
CA ASN A 193 1.49 10.67 3.72
C ASN A 193 1.15 9.29 3.19
N LEU A 194 0.29 9.23 2.17
CA LEU A 194 -0.21 7.99 1.60
C LEU A 194 0.53 7.72 0.29
N VAL A 195 1.23 6.59 0.24
CA VAL A 195 1.62 6.02 -1.05
C VAL A 195 0.33 5.57 -1.72
N GLN A 196 0.01 6.17 -2.86
CA GLN A 196 -1.22 5.88 -3.60
C GLN A 196 -1.07 4.58 -4.39
N THR A 197 0.12 4.36 -4.94
CA THR A 197 0.46 3.12 -5.62
C THR A 197 1.93 2.83 -5.43
N GLU A 198 2.25 1.57 -5.15
CA GLU A 198 3.61 1.08 -5.05
C GLU A 198 3.74 -0.19 -5.89
N VAL A 199 4.71 -0.21 -6.79
CA VAL A 199 5.04 -1.38 -7.61
C VAL A 199 6.51 -1.73 -7.46
N ARG A 200 6.83 -3.02 -7.55
CA ARG A 200 8.23 -3.44 -7.70
C ARG A 200 8.72 -3.07 -9.09
N ILE A 201 9.97 -2.62 -9.20
CA ILE A 201 10.63 -2.42 -10.49
C ILE A 201 11.86 -3.31 -10.58
N VAL A 202 12.13 -3.82 -11.78
CA VAL A 202 13.27 -4.69 -12.08
C VAL A 202 14.02 -4.19 -13.30
N PRO A 203 15.35 -4.41 -13.39
CA PRO A 203 16.10 -4.08 -14.61
C PRO A 203 15.52 -4.79 -15.84
N LYS A 204 15.56 -4.12 -17.00
CA LYS A 204 15.18 -4.71 -18.29
C LYS A 204 16.18 -5.80 -18.69
N MET A 205 15.72 -6.82 -19.42
CA MET A 205 16.59 -7.91 -19.88
C MET A 205 17.78 -7.37 -20.67
N GLY A 206 18.99 -7.85 -20.36
CA GLY A 206 20.25 -7.42 -20.99
C GLY A 206 21.11 -6.51 -20.12
N PHE A 207 20.56 -5.95 -19.03
CA PHE A 207 21.30 -5.26 -17.98
C PHE A 207 21.48 -6.21 -16.79
N GLY A 208 22.71 -6.36 -16.28
CA GLY A 208 22.98 -7.20 -15.11
C GLY A 208 22.36 -6.63 -13.84
N SER A 209 22.18 -7.45 -12.80
CA SER A 209 21.66 -7.00 -11.49
C SER A 209 22.48 -5.88 -10.84
N ASP A 210 23.74 -5.70 -11.27
CA ASP A 210 24.64 -4.64 -10.81
C ASP A 210 24.57 -3.34 -11.64
N CYS A 211 23.76 -3.32 -12.71
CA CYS A 211 23.70 -2.23 -13.69
C CYS A 211 22.41 -1.43 -13.52
N GLY A 212 22.32 -0.60 -12.48
CA GLY A 212 21.18 0.30 -12.31
C GLY A 212 21.17 1.03 -10.98
N GLY A 213 21.32 2.35 -11.02
CA GLY A 213 20.95 3.23 -9.91
C GLY A 213 19.46 3.55 -10.00
N ILE A 214 18.81 3.83 -8.87
CA ILE A 214 17.48 4.44 -8.89
C ILE A 214 17.50 5.73 -9.74
N GLY A 215 16.43 5.99 -10.50
CA GLY A 215 16.33 7.18 -11.36
C GLY A 215 16.65 6.93 -12.85
N GLU A 216 17.21 5.78 -13.19
CA GLU A 216 17.46 5.36 -14.57
C GLU A 216 16.21 4.69 -15.17
N VAL A 217 15.13 5.46 -15.31
CA VAL A 217 13.78 4.95 -15.72
C VAL A 217 13.84 4.07 -16.96
N GLU A 218 14.70 4.39 -17.92
CA GLU A 218 14.85 3.63 -19.16
C GLU A 218 15.40 2.21 -18.94
N LEU A 219 16.13 1.98 -17.86
CA LEU A 219 16.73 0.69 -17.50
C LEU A 219 15.81 -0.20 -16.68
N PHE A 220 14.76 0.35 -16.08
CA PHE A 220 13.82 -0.39 -15.24
C PHE A 220 12.48 -0.62 -15.94
N ARG A 221 11.83 -1.72 -15.59
CA ARG A 221 10.44 -2.00 -15.94
C ARG A 221 9.63 -2.33 -14.68
N PRO A 222 8.34 -1.97 -14.62
CA PRO A 222 7.44 -2.47 -13.59
C PRO A 222 7.35 -4.00 -13.62
N ASP A 223 7.37 -4.61 -12.45
CA ASP A 223 7.09 -6.03 -12.25
C ASP A 223 5.61 -6.20 -11.87
N VAL A 224 4.76 -6.27 -12.89
CA VAL A 224 3.30 -6.41 -12.75
C VAL A 224 2.86 -7.76 -12.16
N GLY A 225 3.80 -8.71 -11.99
CA GLY A 225 3.53 -10.00 -11.37
C GLY A 225 3.60 -9.99 -9.84
N VAL A 226 4.00 -8.87 -9.22
CA VAL A 226 4.17 -8.78 -7.77
C VAL A 226 3.42 -7.57 -7.20
N LEU A 227 2.54 -7.84 -6.25
CA LEU A 227 1.89 -6.82 -5.45
C LEU A 227 2.72 -6.56 -4.20
N VAL A 228 3.19 -5.31 -4.04
CA VAL A 228 3.99 -4.88 -2.87
C VAL A 228 3.22 -3.96 -1.93
N HIS A 229 2.13 -3.35 -2.42
CA HIS A 229 1.27 -2.51 -1.60
C HIS A 229 0.48 -3.37 -0.59
N PRO A 230 0.57 -3.11 0.74
CA PRO A 230 0.16 -4.07 1.77
C PRO A 230 -1.27 -4.64 1.67
N TYR A 231 -2.26 -3.83 1.30
CA TYR A 231 -3.66 -4.24 1.25
C TYR A 231 -4.07 -4.89 -0.08
N LEU A 232 -3.28 -4.73 -1.16
CA LEU A 232 -3.64 -5.29 -2.47
C LEU A 232 -3.59 -6.82 -2.47
N SER A 233 -2.60 -7.44 -1.81
CA SER A 233 -2.55 -8.90 -1.69
C SER A 233 -3.74 -9.47 -0.91
N PRO A 234 -4.13 -8.92 0.26
CA PRO A 234 -5.40 -9.25 0.92
C PRO A 234 -6.65 -9.07 0.04
N MET A 235 -6.73 -8.00 -0.77
CA MET A 235 -7.84 -7.81 -1.71
C MET A 235 -7.90 -8.93 -2.75
N VAL A 236 -6.77 -9.31 -3.35
CA VAL A 236 -6.72 -10.46 -4.28
C VAL A 236 -7.03 -11.78 -3.57
N ALA A 237 -6.58 -11.96 -2.33
CA ALA A 237 -6.87 -13.16 -1.55
C ALA A 237 -8.37 -13.38 -1.30
N SER A 238 -9.18 -12.30 -1.35
CA SER A 238 -10.65 -12.40 -1.26
C SER A 238 -11.27 -13.29 -2.33
N LEU A 239 -10.62 -13.43 -3.50
CA LEU A 239 -11.06 -14.30 -4.59
C LEU A 239 -11.11 -15.78 -4.17
N GLY A 240 -10.37 -16.16 -3.11
CA GLY A 240 -10.44 -17.49 -2.52
C GLY A 240 -11.85 -17.87 -2.02
N LEU A 241 -12.71 -16.90 -1.70
CA LEU A 241 -14.10 -17.15 -1.31
C LEU A 241 -14.97 -17.64 -2.48
N ILE A 242 -14.56 -17.34 -3.71
CA ILE A 242 -15.29 -17.65 -4.95
C ILE A 242 -14.44 -18.46 -5.93
N SER A 243 -13.38 -19.14 -5.45
CA SER A 243 -12.45 -19.89 -6.29
C SER A 243 -13.16 -20.94 -7.15
N GLY A 244 -14.11 -21.69 -6.59
CA GLY A 244 -14.91 -22.67 -7.32
C GLY A 244 -15.78 -22.04 -8.42
N HIS A 245 -16.34 -20.85 -8.18
CA HIS A 245 -17.10 -20.10 -9.20
C HIS A 245 -16.18 -19.59 -10.32
N ILE A 246 -15.01 -19.06 -9.96
CA ILE A 246 -13.99 -18.63 -10.94
C ILE A 246 -13.54 -19.82 -11.80
N GLU A 247 -13.34 -20.99 -11.19
CA GLU A 247 -12.98 -22.22 -11.90
C GLU A 247 -14.10 -22.69 -12.84
N GLU A 248 -15.36 -22.70 -12.38
CA GLU A 248 -16.54 -22.99 -13.20
C GLU A 248 -16.58 -22.10 -14.46
N ARG A 249 -16.27 -20.79 -14.31
CA ARG A 249 -16.23 -19.84 -15.43
C ARG A 249 -15.15 -20.21 -16.45
N PHE A 250 -13.93 -20.50 -15.99
CA PHE A 250 -12.83 -20.92 -16.87
C PHE A 250 -13.12 -22.25 -17.58
N CYS A 251 -13.62 -23.26 -16.85
CA CYS A 251 -14.02 -24.54 -17.44
C CYS A 251 -15.14 -24.36 -18.47
N GLY A 252 -16.02 -23.38 -18.26
CA GLY A 252 -17.05 -22.96 -19.23
C GLY A 252 -16.52 -22.18 -20.43
N GLY A 253 -15.21 -21.88 -20.49
CA GLY A 253 -14.59 -21.10 -21.57
C GLY A 253 -14.80 -19.59 -21.46
N PHE A 254 -15.21 -19.08 -20.30
CA PHE A 254 -15.42 -17.66 -20.05
C PHE A 254 -14.30 -17.08 -19.20
N MET A 255 -13.89 -15.84 -19.50
CA MET A 255 -12.99 -15.09 -18.63
C MET A 255 -13.76 -14.50 -17.44
N PRO A 256 -13.28 -14.68 -16.20
CA PRO A 256 -13.81 -13.95 -15.06
C PRO A 256 -13.63 -12.44 -15.23
N ARG A 257 -14.59 -11.67 -14.72
CA ARG A 257 -14.68 -10.22 -14.91
C ARG A 257 -14.50 -9.48 -13.59
N ALA A 258 -13.58 -8.52 -13.58
CA ALA A 258 -13.31 -7.65 -12.44
C ALA A 258 -13.59 -6.19 -12.78
N LEU A 259 -14.29 -5.50 -11.88
CA LEU A 259 -14.45 -4.04 -11.91
C LEU A 259 -13.62 -3.42 -10.77
N CYS A 260 -12.61 -2.64 -11.10
CA CYS A 260 -11.77 -1.91 -10.15
C CYS A 260 -12.20 -0.43 -10.08
N LEU A 261 -12.65 0.01 -8.92
CA LEU A 261 -13.04 1.39 -8.64
C LEU A 261 -11.88 2.10 -7.93
N GLY A 262 -11.25 3.05 -8.60
CA GLY A 262 -9.94 3.57 -8.25
C GLY A 262 -8.85 2.76 -8.96
N VAL A 263 -8.10 3.40 -9.87
CA VAL A 263 -7.03 2.74 -10.62
C VAL A 263 -5.68 3.06 -10.02
N GLY A 264 -5.46 4.31 -9.61
CA GLY A 264 -4.14 4.78 -9.21
C GLY A 264 -3.11 4.52 -10.32
N GLY A 265 -1.96 3.95 -9.97
CA GLY A 265 -0.95 3.52 -10.93
C GLY A 265 -1.28 2.20 -11.66
N GLY A 266 -2.42 1.55 -11.39
CA GLY A 266 -2.88 0.38 -12.15
C GLY A 266 -2.32 -0.98 -11.71
N ALA A 267 -1.62 -1.05 -10.58
CA ALA A 267 -0.96 -2.27 -10.09
C ALA A 267 -1.93 -3.45 -9.92
N LEU A 268 -3.09 -3.20 -9.31
CA LEU A 268 -4.12 -4.22 -9.09
C LEU A 268 -4.67 -4.75 -10.43
N LEU A 269 -4.99 -3.84 -11.35
CA LEU A 269 -5.56 -4.19 -12.66
C LEU A 269 -4.57 -5.03 -13.47
N ALA A 270 -3.30 -4.59 -13.53
CA ALA A 270 -2.25 -5.29 -14.22
C ALA A 270 -2.02 -6.69 -13.63
N PHE A 271 -2.07 -6.83 -12.30
CA PHE A 271 -1.95 -8.13 -11.64
C PHE A 271 -3.12 -9.06 -11.98
N LEU A 272 -4.37 -8.60 -11.84
CA LEU A 272 -5.57 -9.39 -12.15
C LEU A 272 -5.56 -9.86 -13.60
N ARG A 273 -5.14 -9.00 -14.53
CA ARG A 273 -5.05 -9.35 -15.94
C ARG A 273 -3.92 -10.33 -16.24
N THR A 274 -2.70 -10.02 -15.79
CA THR A 274 -1.50 -10.75 -16.21
C THR A 274 -1.29 -12.05 -15.46
N GLN A 275 -1.64 -12.10 -14.18
CA GLN A 275 -1.42 -13.27 -13.32
C GLN A 275 -2.66 -14.17 -13.23
N LEU A 276 -3.87 -13.58 -13.28
CA LEU A 276 -5.11 -14.33 -13.09
C LEU A 276 -5.97 -14.44 -14.35
N GLY A 277 -5.61 -13.77 -15.45
CA GLY A 277 -6.31 -13.90 -16.73
C GLY A 277 -7.71 -13.30 -16.76
N PHE A 278 -8.02 -12.36 -15.87
CA PHE A 278 -9.33 -11.69 -15.82
C PHE A 278 -9.52 -10.75 -17.02
N GLU A 279 -10.78 -10.50 -17.36
CA GLU A 279 -11.21 -9.27 -18.03
C GLU A 279 -11.37 -8.19 -16.96
N VAL A 280 -10.71 -7.05 -17.13
CA VAL A 280 -10.60 -6.02 -16.09
C VAL A 280 -11.10 -4.68 -16.62
N LEU A 281 -12.03 -4.07 -15.91
CA LEU A 281 -12.44 -2.68 -16.14
C LEU A 281 -11.99 -1.83 -14.96
N GLY A 282 -11.33 -0.70 -15.24
CA GLY A 282 -10.92 0.28 -14.23
C GLY A 282 -11.67 1.59 -14.37
N VAL A 283 -11.94 2.26 -13.25
CA VAL A 283 -12.49 3.62 -13.25
C VAL A 283 -11.63 4.52 -12.39
N GLU A 284 -11.13 5.61 -12.98
CA GLU A 284 -10.29 6.62 -12.32
C GLU A 284 -10.86 8.01 -12.59
N GLU A 285 -10.92 8.85 -11.57
CA GLU A 285 -11.56 10.16 -11.71
C GLU A 285 -10.64 11.14 -12.45
N ASP A 286 -9.33 11.05 -12.23
CA ASP A 286 -8.34 11.99 -12.76
C ASP A 286 -7.56 11.40 -13.95
N GLU A 287 -7.74 11.98 -15.15
CA GLU A 287 -7.06 11.54 -16.37
C GLU A 287 -5.54 11.58 -16.26
N GLU A 288 -4.98 12.53 -15.49
CA GLU A 288 -3.54 12.66 -15.32
C GLU A 288 -2.95 11.48 -14.53
N VAL A 289 -3.71 10.93 -13.56
CA VAL A 289 -3.33 9.71 -12.83
C VAL A 289 -3.20 8.53 -13.78
N LEU A 290 -4.13 8.38 -14.73
CA LEU A 290 -4.05 7.34 -15.75
C LEU A 290 -2.85 7.53 -16.69
N LYS A 291 -2.53 8.77 -17.09
CA LYS A 291 -1.33 9.05 -17.91
C LYS A 291 -0.07 8.63 -17.18
N VAL A 292 0.05 9.01 -15.91
CA VAL A 292 1.17 8.61 -15.04
C VAL A 292 1.22 7.08 -14.89
N GLY A 293 0.07 6.41 -14.69
CA GLY A 293 -0.03 4.95 -14.63
C GLY A 293 0.53 4.27 -15.88
N ARG A 294 0.15 4.78 -17.08
CA ARG A 294 0.63 4.25 -18.37
C ARG A 294 2.12 4.46 -18.56
N GLU A 295 2.63 5.64 -18.24
CA GLU A 295 4.03 6.01 -18.48
C GLU A 295 5.00 5.35 -17.49
N PHE A 296 4.63 5.27 -16.20
CA PHE A 296 5.56 4.92 -15.13
C PHE A 296 5.29 3.58 -14.46
N PHE A 297 4.05 3.08 -14.47
CA PHE A 297 3.63 1.93 -13.65
C PHE A 297 3.24 0.69 -14.47
N GLY A 298 3.28 0.77 -15.80
CA GLY A 298 3.02 -0.37 -16.67
C GLY A 298 1.53 -0.68 -16.83
N LEU A 299 0.67 0.32 -16.65
CA LEU A 299 -0.74 0.21 -17.00
C LEU A 299 -0.87 0.15 -18.52
N GLU A 300 -1.12 -1.03 -19.06
CA GLU A 300 -1.28 -1.27 -20.50
C GLU A 300 -2.71 -1.72 -20.80
N GLU A 301 -3.47 -0.87 -21.50
CA GLU A 301 -4.81 -1.22 -21.97
C GLU A 301 -4.74 -2.22 -23.13
N CYS A 302 -5.66 -3.17 -23.13
CA CYS A 302 -5.80 -4.17 -24.18
C CYS A 302 -7.27 -4.55 -24.36
N GLU A 303 -7.57 -5.52 -25.22
CA GLU A 303 -8.94 -6.00 -25.43
C GLU A 303 -9.66 -6.38 -24.12
N PHE A 304 -8.91 -6.88 -23.13
CA PHE A 304 -9.41 -7.40 -21.86
C PHE A 304 -9.01 -6.56 -20.64
N LEU A 305 -8.37 -5.40 -20.82
CA LEU A 305 -8.10 -4.44 -19.75
C LEU A 305 -8.42 -3.05 -20.29
N LYS A 306 -9.49 -2.44 -19.79
CA LYS A 306 -9.92 -1.10 -20.22
C LYS A 306 -10.05 -0.19 -19.01
N VAL A 307 -9.72 1.09 -19.17
CA VAL A 307 -9.91 2.09 -18.11
C VAL A 307 -10.82 3.22 -18.59
N PHE A 308 -11.64 3.72 -17.69
CA PHE A 308 -12.57 4.82 -17.92
C PHE A 308 -12.23 5.99 -17.02
N VAL A 309 -12.33 7.20 -17.57
CA VAL A 309 -12.18 8.44 -16.81
C VAL A 309 -13.54 8.86 -16.27
N GLY A 310 -13.68 9.00 -14.95
CA GLY A 310 -14.85 9.59 -14.31
C GLY A 310 -15.12 9.07 -12.89
N ASP A 311 -16.23 9.52 -12.30
CA ASP A 311 -16.60 9.14 -10.94
C ASP A 311 -17.04 7.66 -10.88
N ALA A 312 -16.40 6.91 -9.97
CA ALA A 312 -16.64 5.48 -9.81
C ALA A 312 -18.07 5.14 -9.36
N MET A 313 -18.70 5.99 -8.55
CA MET A 313 -20.07 5.76 -8.06
C MET A 313 -21.09 6.03 -9.17
N GLU A 314 -20.90 7.10 -9.95
CA GLU A 314 -21.71 7.39 -11.13
C GLU A 314 -21.58 6.30 -12.19
N PHE A 315 -20.36 5.78 -12.40
CA PHE A 315 -20.12 4.65 -13.30
C PHE A 315 -20.92 3.41 -12.87
N VAL A 316 -20.82 3.01 -11.60
CA VAL A 316 -21.56 1.85 -11.07
C VAL A 316 -23.07 2.04 -11.18
N GLU A 317 -23.59 3.22 -10.83
CA GLU A 317 -25.02 3.54 -10.98
C GLU A 317 -25.46 3.46 -12.46
N LYS A 318 -24.63 3.95 -13.39
CA LYS A 318 -24.89 3.88 -14.83
C LYS A 318 -24.92 2.46 -15.36
N VAL A 319 -23.93 1.64 -15.01
CA VAL A 319 -23.89 0.21 -15.38
C VAL A 319 -25.15 -0.51 -14.88
N ALA A 320 -25.55 -0.25 -13.63
CA ALA A 320 -26.73 -0.86 -13.03
C ALA A 320 -28.03 -0.45 -13.75
N LEU A 321 -28.16 0.79 -14.21
CA LEU A 321 -29.31 1.25 -15.01
C LEU A 321 -29.32 0.60 -16.39
N CYS A 322 -28.17 0.55 -17.06
CA CYS A 322 -28.03 -0.11 -18.36
C CYS A 322 -28.38 -1.59 -18.29
N ALA A 323 -27.94 -2.30 -17.24
CA ALA A 323 -28.27 -3.71 -17.01
C ALA A 323 -29.78 -3.96 -16.83
N ARG A 324 -30.52 -2.97 -16.33
CA ARG A 324 -31.99 -3.02 -16.21
C ARG A 324 -32.75 -2.60 -17.48
N GLY A 325 -32.04 -2.21 -18.53
CA GLY A 325 -32.66 -1.66 -19.75
C GLY A 325 -33.30 -0.28 -19.55
N GLU A 326 -32.88 0.45 -18.52
CA GLU A 326 -33.37 1.79 -18.21
C GLU A 326 -32.56 2.86 -18.97
N ASN A 327 -33.19 3.99 -19.30
CA ASN A 327 -32.52 5.09 -19.99
C ASN A 327 -31.46 5.74 -19.08
N ALA A 328 -30.19 5.41 -19.32
CA ALA A 328 -29.04 6.04 -18.68
C ALA A 328 -28.70 7.44 -19.25
N SER A 329 -29.57 8.04 -20.06
CA SER A 329 -29.34 9.32 -20.74
C SER A 329 -29.23 10.52 -19.80
N SER A 330 -29.61 10.38 -18.53
CA SER A 330 -29.41 11.38 -17.49
C SER A 330 -28.01 11.37 -16.86
N LEU A 331 -27.18 10.34 -17.12
CA LEU A 331 -25.81 10.23 -16.63
C LEU A 331 -24.82 10.45 -17.80
N ASN A 332 -24.22 11.63 -17.83
CA ASN A 332 -23.22 12.00 -18.83
C ASN A 332 -21.95 11.10 -18.72
N GLY A 333 -21.13 11.05 -19.77
CA GLY A 333 -19.68 10.89 -19.59
C GLY A 333 -19.01 9.53 -19.79
N PHE A 334 -19.73 8.44 -20.09
CA PHE A 334 -19.09 7.13 -20.31
C PHE A 334 -19.56 6.47 -21.61
N ASP A 335 -18.60 6.03 -22.42
CA ASP A 335 -18.84 5.09 -23.51
C ASP A 335 -19.08 3.71 -22.90
N MET A 336 -20.31 3.21 -23.05
CA MET A 336 -20.74 1.94 -22.46
C MET A 336 -20.50 0.76 -23.40
N ASP A 337 -19.85 0.98 -24.54
CA ASP A 337 -19.54 -0.08 -25.48
C ASP A 337 -18.59 -1.12 -24.86
N GLY A 338 -19.02 -2.39 -24.85
CA GLY A 338 -18.30 -3.49 -24.20
C GLY A 338 -18.34 -3.52 -22.66
N VAL A 339 -19.17 -2.69 -22.00
CA VAL A 339 -19.37 -2.69 -20.52
C VAL A 339 -20.58 -3.55 -20.10
N GLY A 340 -21.03 -4.47 -20.97
CA GLY A 340 -22.19 -5.33 -20.70
C GLY A 340 -21.87 -6.47 -19.75
N GLY A 341 -22.88 -6.97 -19.03
CA GLY A 341 -22.81 -8.18 -18.21
C GLY A 341 -22.41 -7.95 -16.74
N GLU A 342 -22.60 -8.98 -15.92
CA GLU A 342 -22.27 -8.99 -14.50
C GLU A 342 -20.77 -9.18 -14.25
N PHE A 343 -20.32 -8.82 -13.04
CA PHE A 343 -18.95 -8.96 -12.58
C PHE A 343 -18.81 -10.09 -11.57
N ASP A 344 -17.74 -10.87 -11.69
CA ASP A 344 -17.39 -11.90 -10.71
C ASP A 344 -16.82 -11.24 -9.43
N VAL A 345 -16.16 -10.09 -9.59
CA VAL A 345 -15.63 -9.29 -8.48
C VAL A 345 -15.71 -7.79 -8.76
N ILE A 346 -16.08 -7.01 -7.73
CA ILE A 346 -15.87 -5.56 -7.69
C ILE A 346 -14.80 -5.28 -6.63
N MET A 347 -13.70 -4.63 -7.01
CA MET A 347 -12.63 -4.23 -6.11
C MET A 347 -12.65 -2.71 -5.94
N VAL A 348 -12.76 -2.23 -4.71
CA VAL A 348 -12.90 -0.80 -4.40
C VAL A 348 -11.67 -0.32 -3.66
N ASP A 349 -10.91 0.58 -4.29
CA ASP A 349 -9.73 1.23 -3.74
C ASP A 349 -9.82 2.75 -3.98
N LEU A 350 -10.80 3.36 -3.32
CA LEU A 350 -11.08 4.80 -3.43
C LEU A 350 -10.53 5.54 -2.22
N ASP A 351 -9.76 6.60 -2.46
CA ASP A 351 -9.28 7.51 -1.42
C ASP A 351 -10.33 8.58 -1.08
N SER A 352 -10.35 9.08 0.16
CA SER A 352 -11.18 10.25 0.49
C SER A 352 -10.43 11.56 0.23
N CYS A 353 -11.04 12.51 -0.46
CA CYS A 353 -10.46 13.82 -0.80
C CYS A 353 -10.26 14.79 0.39
N ASP A 354 -10.63 14.43 1.62
CA ASP A 354 -10.61 15.35 2.78
C ASP A 354 -9.26 15.38 3.49
N ALA A 355 -8.31 16.19 2.98
CA ALA A 355 -7.02 16.41 3.63
C ALA A 355 -7.13 16.96 5.08
N GLU A 356 -8.22 17.68 5.39
CA GLU A 356 -8.47 18.26 6.73
C GLU A 356 -8.94 17.23 7.77
N ASN A 357 -9.56 16.12 7.35
CA ASN A 357 -10.21 15.15 8.26
C ASN A 357 -9.43 13.83 8.41
N GLY A 358 -8.19 13.79 7.90
CA GLY A 358 -7.36 12.59 7.90
C GLY A 358 -7.67 11.59 6.78
N VAL A 359 -6.75 10.66 6.55
CA VAL A 359 -6.87 9.63 5.51
C VAL A 359 -8.01 8.67 5.87
N CYS A 360 -9.00 8.56 5.00
CA CYS A 360 -10.08 7.58 5.09
C CYS A 360 -10.26 6.94 3.71
N ALA A 361 -10.64 5.68 3.70
CA ALA A 361 -11.03 4.95 2.50
C ALA A 361 -12.18 4.00 2.86
N PRO A 362 -13.22 3.86 2.03
CA PRO A 362 -13.59 4.73 0.91
C PRO A 362 -14.16 6.11 1.34
N PRO A 363 -14.46 7.02 0.40
CA PRO A 363 -15.31 8.19 0.66
C PRO A 363 -16.65 7.83 1.31
N LEU A 364 -17.16 8.70 2.18
CA LEU A 364 -18.47 8.48 2.85
C LEU A 364 -19.63 8.33 1.86
N ALA A 365 -19.50 8.92 0.66
CA ALA A 365 -20.47 8.83 -0.42
C ALA A 365 -20.63 7.40 -0.96
N PHE A 366 -19.58 6.58 -0.93
CA PHE A 366 -19.64 5.19 -1.39
C PHE A 366 -20.55 4.32 -0.50
N ARG A 367 -20.73 4.70 0.77
CA ARG A 367 -21.62 4.03 1.72
C ARG A 367 -23.11 4.29 1.47
N ARG A 368 -23.46 5.20 0.55
CA ARG A 368 -24.86 5.50 0.26
C ARG A 368 -25.56 4.25 -0.23
N LYS A 369 -26.71 3.93 0.36
CA LYS A 369 -27.52 2.75 0.04
C LYS A 369 -27.74 2.53 -1.46
N ARG A 370 -27.96 3.62 -2.22
CA ARG A 370 -28.12 3.56 -3.68
C ARG A 370 -26.88 3.02 -4.41
N VAL A 371 -25.68 3.41 -3.99
CA VAL A 371 -24.41 2.99 -4.59
C VAL A 371 -24.16 1.52 -4.28
N LEU A 372 -24.33 1.13 -3.01
CA LEU A 372 -24.18 -0.26 -2.59
C LEU A 372 -25.20 -1.19 -3.25
N LEU A 373 -26.46 -0.76 -3.43
CA LEU A 373 -27.47 -1.51 -4.19
C LEU A 373 -27.11 -1.62 -5.68
N ALA A 374 -26.61 -0.55 -6.29
CA ALA A 374 -26.14 -0.58 -7.67
C ALA A 374 -24.97 -1.56 -7.84
N ALA A 375 -23.97 -1.50 -6.96
CA ALA A 375 -22.83 -2.42 -6.94
C ALA A 375 -23.28 -3.87 -6.76
N ARG A 376 -24.21 -4.15 -5.84
CA ARG A 376 -24.80 -5.49 -5.69
C ARG A 376 -25.50 -5.96 -6.96
N SER A 377 -26.24 -5.08 -7.64
CA SER A 377 -27.05 -5.46 -8.81
C SER A 377 -26.26 -5.78 -10.07
N ILE A 378 -24.97 -5.46 -10.10
CA ILE A 378 -24.07 -5.75 -11.24
C ILE A 378 -23.07 -6.88 -10.91
N LEU A 379 -23.15 -7.47 -9.72
CA LEU A 379 -22.40 -8.68 -9.37
C LEU A 379 -23.16 -9.93 -9.81
N PHE A 380 -22.43 -10.95 -10.22
CA PHE A 380 -22.98 -12.30 -10.31
C PHE A 380 -23.52 -12.75 -8.94
N ASP A 381 -24.47 -13.70 -8.95
CA ASP A 381 -25.03 -14.28 -7.72
C ASP A 381 -23.96 -14.79 -6.75
N LYS A 382 -22.92 -15.47 -7.28
CA LYS A 382 -21.77 -15.96 -6.50
C LYS A 382 -20.62 -14.93 -6.41
N GLY A 383 -20.80 -13.70 -6.87
CA GLY A 383 -19.77 -12.66 -6.93
C GLY A 383 -19.53 -11.97 -5.57
N ILE A 384 -18.41 -11.25 -5.49
CA ILE A 384 -17.99 -10.52 -4.28
C ILE A 384 -17.65 -9.06 -4.55
N LEU A 385 -17.84 -8.22 -3.54
CA LEU A 385 -17.27 -6.89 -3.46
C LEU A 385 -16.16 -6.89 -2.40
N ALA A 386 -14.92 -6.59 -2.79
CA ALA A 386 -13.78 -6.44 -1.89
C ALA A 386 -13.37 -4.97 -1.82
N ILE A 387 -13.24 -4.40 -0.62
CA ILE A 387 -12.97 -2.98 -0.43
C ILE A 387 -11.84 -2.75 0.58
N ASN A 388 -10.89 -1.91 0.20
CA ASN A 388 -9.90 -1.35 1.11
C ASN A 388 -10.59 -0.33 2.02
N VAL A 389 -10.43 -0.49 3.33
CA VAL A 389 -11.01 0.38 4.35
C VAL A 389 -9.93 0.90 5.28
N VAL A 390 -9.85 2.22 5.40
CA VAL A 390 -9.08 2.92 6.45
C VAL A 390 -10.09 3.62 7.35
N PRO A 391 -10.45 3.03 8.51
CA PRO A 391 -11.50 3.56 9.36
C PRO A 391 -11.02 4.79 10.13
N ARG A 392 -11.80 5.88 10.09
CA ARG A 392 -11.57 7.08 10.93
C ARG A 392 -11.63 6.77 12.43
N ASN A 393 -12.54 5.90 12.83
CA ASN A 393 -12.67 5.38 14.19
C ASN A 393 -13.53 4.11 14.19
N SER A 394 -13.55 3.40 15.32
CA SER A 394 -14.30 2.15 15.49
C SER A 394 -15.80 2.30 15.27
N ALA A 395 -16.42 3.40 15.72
CA ALA A 395 -17.86 3.60 15.57
C ALA A 395 -18.28 3.78 14.09
N ILE A 396 -17.50 4.54 13.32
CA ILE A 396 -17.71 4.73 11.87
C ILE A 396 -17.50 3.40 11.13
N TYR A 397 -16.51 2.61 11.56
CA TYR A 397 -16.26 1.30 10.98
C TYR A 397 -17.40 0.30 11.23
N GLU A 398 -17.90 0.23 12.46
CA GLU A 398 -19.06 -0.61 12.78
C GLU A 398 -20.32 -0.18 12.03
N THR A 399 -20.53 1.12 11.88
CA THR A 399 -21.64 1.66 11.07
C THR A 399 -21.51 1.21 9.61
N MET A 400 -20.31 1.30 9.02
CA MET A 400 -20.07 0.81 7.66
C MET A 400 -20.37 -0.69 7.55
N LYS A 401 -19.93 -1.50 8.50
CA LYS A 401 -20.24 -2.95 8.49
C LYS A 401 -21.75 -3.21 8.59
N HIS A 402 -22.50 -2.39 9.32
CA HIS A 402 -23.95 -2.48 9.35
C HIS A 402 -24.59 -2.14 7.99
N ASP A 403 -24.18 -1.04 7.35
CA ASP A 403 -24.68 -0.63 6.03
C ASP A 403 -24.48 -1.73 4.97
N PHE A 404 -23.33 -2.41 5.00
CA PHE A 404 -23.05 -3.53 4.10
C PHE A 404 -23.94 -4.75 4.40
N ARG A 405 -24.17 -5.11 5.68
CA ARG A 405 -25.03 -6.24 6.06
C ARG A 405 -26.50 -6.04 5.71
N GLU A 406 -26.98 -4.80 5.57
CA GLU A 406 -28.33 -4.54 5.07
C GLU A 406 -28.52 -4.97 3.60
N ILE A 407 -27.43 -5.03 2.85
CA ILE A 407 -27.45 -5.17 1.38
C ILE A 407 -26.84 -6.49 0.95
N PHE A 408 -25.76 -6.93 1.57
CA PHE A 408 -25.05 -8.17 1.24
C PHE A 408 -25.38 -9.27 2.23
N SER A 409 -25.28 -10.52 1.77
CA SER A 409 -25.68 -11.69 2.55
C SER A 409 -24.68 -12.04 3.64
N GLU A 410 -23.39 -11.99 3.31
CA GLU A 410 -22.28 -12.33 4.20
C GLU A 410 -21.18 -11.27 4.09
N LEU A 411 -20.46 -11.08 5.19
CA LEU A 411 -19.41 -10.08 5.31
C LEU A 411 -18.19 -10.71 6.01
N TYR A 412 -17.03 -10.61 5.37
CA TYR A 412 -15.74 -11.05 5.88
C TYR A 412 -14.81 -9.85 6.01
N GLU A 413 -13.80 -9.97 6.86
CA GLU A 413 -12.85 -8.91 7.18
C GLU A 413 -11.45 -9.53 7.21
N ILE A 414 -10.48 -8.86 6.59
CA ILE A 414 -9.06 -9.18 6.72
C ILE A 414 -8.38 -7.96 7.34
N ASP A 415 -7.79 -8.15 8.52
CA ASP A 415 -6.85 -7.20 9.11
C ASP A 415 -5.51 -7.32 8.38
N VAL A 416 -5.12 -6.27 7.65
CA VAL A 416 -3.87 -6.24 6.88
C VAL A 416 -2.65 -6.32 7.80
N GLY A 417 -2.80 -6.02 9.08
CA GLY A 417 -1.73 -6.10 10.08
C GLY A 417 -0.75 -4.92 10.05
N ASN A 418 -1.01 -3.90 9.23
CA ASN A 418 -0.24 -2.65 9.19
C ASN A 418 -0.75 -1.60 10.18
N GLY A 419 -1.82 -1.90 10.94
CA GLY A 419 -2.40 -1.02 11.94
C GLY A 419 -3.41 0.00 11.42
N GLU A 420 -3.65 0.05 10.10
CA GLU A 420 -4.49 1.07 9.47
C GLU A 420 -5.53 0.48 8.50
N ASN A 421 -5.12 -0.45 7.63
CA ASN A 421 -5.97 -0.97 6.56
C ASN A 421 -6.69 -2.26 6.99
N PHE A 422 -7.96 -2.34 6.59
CA PHE A 422 -8.75 -3.55 6.60
C PHE A 422 -9.26 -3.81 5.19
N VAL A 423 -9.40 -5.08 4.81
CA VAL A 423 -10.15 -5.45 3.60
C VAL A 423 -11.48 -6.03 4.01
N LEU A 424 -12.55 -5.35 3.66
CA LEU A 424 -13.91 -5.83 3.89
C LEU A 424 -14.41 -6.53 2.63
N ILE A 425 -15.00 -7.71 2.76
CA ILE A 425 -15.44 -8.53 1.63
C ILE A 425 -16.91 -8.87 1.81
N ALA A 426 -17.74 -8.49 0.86
CA ALA A 426 -19.18 -8.66 0.92
C ALA A 426 -19.66 -9.60 -0.20
N MET A 427 -20.40 -10.65 0.16
CA MET A 427 -20.91 -11.65 -0.78
C MET A 427 -22.36 -11.39 -1.19
N ALA A 428 -22.65 -11.50 -2.48
CA ALA A 428 -23.99 -11.27 -3.03
C ALA A 428 -25.01 -12.33 -2.53
N THR A 429 -24.60 -13.60 -2.48
CA THR A 429 -25.39 -14.71 -1.93
C THR A 429 -24.60 -15.53 -0.90
N PRO A 430 -25.28 -16.21 0.05
CA PRO A 430 -24.61 -17.02 1.06
C PRO A 430 -23.87 -18.19 0.43
N ARG A 431 -22.74 -18.58 1.02
CA ARG A 431 -22.00 -19.76 0.57
C ARG A 431 -22.81 -21.05 0.77
N THR A 432 -23.07 -21.79 -0.30
CA THR A 432 -23.60 -23.16 -0.17
C THR A 432 -22.46 -24.12 0.20
N PRO A 433 -22.53 -24.86 1.32
CA PRO A 433 -21.51 -25.85 1.64
C PRO A 433 -21.55 -26.97 0.59
N SER A 434 -20.40 -27.22 -0.04
CA SER A 434 -20.23 -28.26 -1.05
C SER A 434 -19.69 -29.54 -0.40
N ILE A 435 -20.01 -30.71 -0.95
CA ILE A 435 -19.59 -32.02 -0.39
C ILE A 435 -18.06 -32.22 -0.47
N SER A 436 -17.35 -31.43 -1.29
CA SER A 436 -15.88 -31.36 -1.35
C SER A 436 -15.25 -30.47 -0.27
N ASP A 437 -16.04 -29.82 0.60
CA ASP A 437 -15.51 -28.96 1.68
C ASP A 437 -14.80 -29.74 2.80
N SER A 438 -14.77 -31.09 2.77
CA SER A 438 -13.95 -31.88 3.70
C SER A 438 -12.45 -31.62 3.54
N ASP A 439 -12.00 -31.30 2.32
CA ASP A 439 -10.60 -30.98 2.02
C ASP A 439 -10.25 -29.50 2.27
N TYR A 440 -11.27 -28.66 2.49
CA TYR A 440 -11.16 -27.22 2.73
C TYR A 440 -11.45 -26.80 4.17
N SER A 441 -11.43 -27.75 5.12
CA SER A 441 -11.69 -27.53 6.55
C SER A 441 -10.76 -26.50 7.24
N PHE A 442 -9.71 -26.03 6.56
CA PHE A 442 -8.85 -24.94 7.02
C PHE A 442 -9.44 -23.53 6.81
N ILE A 443 -10.46 -23.38 5.96
CA ILE A 443 -11.05 -22.09 5.57
C ILE A 443 -12.30 -21.76 6.42
N ASN A 444 -12.84 -22.71 7.18
CA ASN A 444 -14.08 -22.51 7.92
C ASN A 444 -13.85 -22.08 9.38
N THR A 445 -14.44 -20.92 9.68
CA THR A 445 -14.73 -20.35 11.01
C THR A 445 -13.59 -19.51 11.61
N TYR A 446 -13.81 -18.19 11.62
CA TYR A 446 -12.89 -17.12 12.02
C TYR A 446 -11.70 -16.89 11.08
N LEU A 447 -11.95 -16.26 9.94
CA LEU A 447 -10.89 -15.59 9.17
C LEU A 447 -10.54 -14.24 9.84
N VAL A 448 -10.25 -14.24 11.16
CA VAL A 448 -9.34 -13.23 11.74
C VAL A 448 -7.95 -13.71 11.37
N VAL A 449 -7.61 -13.60 10.09
CA VAL A 449 -6.24 -13.85 9.67
C VAL A 449 -5.50 -12.54 9.92
N SER A 450 -4.92 -12.43 11.12
CA SER A 450 -3.84 -11.49 11.33
C SER A 450 -2.69 -11.98 10.45
N LEU A 451 -2.57 -11.40 9.25
CA LEU A 451 -1.48 -11.68 8.29
C LEU A 451 -0.18 -11.08 8.84
N ARG A 452 0.29 -11.57 9.99
CA ARG A 452 1.59 -11.20 10.56
C ARG A 452 2.75 -11.80 9.77
N ASP A 453 2.49 -12.82 8.95
CA ASP A 453 3.49 -13.48 8.13
C ASP A 453 2.94 -13.89 6.76
N ALA A 454 3.74 -13.62 5.71
CA ALA A 454 3.50 -13.98 4.31
C ALA A 454 3.25 -15.48 4.05
N ASN A 455 3.39 -16.34 5.06
CA ASN A 455 3.21 -17.78 4.98
C ASN A 455 1.74 -18.21 4.80
N ILE A 456 0.76 -17.34 5.08
CA ILE A 456 -0.68 -17.69 4.98
C ILE A 456 -1.23 -17.48 3.56
N ALA A 457 -0.65 -16.56 2.77
CA ALA A 457 -1.03 -16.37 1.36
C ALA A 457 -0.74 -17.63 0.51
N VAL A 458 0.30 -18.38 0.87
CA VAL A 458 0.66 -19.66 0.23
C VAL A 458 -0.43 -20.71 0.44
N ALA A 459 -1.09 -20.74 1.61
CA ALA A 459 -2.14 -21.73 1.89
C ALA A 459 -3.43 -21.49 1.09
N LEU A 460 -3.69 -20.25 0.64
CA LEU A 460 -4.87 -19.89 -0.16
C LEU A 460 -4.66 -20.05 -1.67
N LEU A 461 -3.41 -20.05 -2.15
CA LEU A 461 -3.08 -20.19 -3.58
C LEU A 461 -2.77 -21.64 -4.00
N VAL A 462 -2.41 -22.51 -3.05
CA VAL A 462 -2.15 -23.94 -3.31
C VAL A 462 -3.36 -24.67 -3.92
N PRO A 463 -4.62 -24.43 -3.52
CA PRO A 463 -5.77 -25.07 -4.16
C PRO A 463 -5.97 -24.68 -5.62
N LEU A 464 -5.73 -23.41 -5.98
CA LEU A 464 -5.77 -22.93 -7.37
C LEU A 464 -4.66 -23.57 -8.23
N ALA A 465 -3.54 -23.95 -7.62
CA ALA A 465 -2.41 -24.59 -8.28
C ALA A 465 -2.57 -26.12 -8.50
N LEU A 466 -3.46 -26.79 -7.76
CA LEU A 466 -3.69 -28.23 -7.83
C LEU A 466 -4.71 -28.66 -8.91
N CYS A 467 -5.51 -27.72 -9.45
CA CYS A 467 -6.59 -28.00 -10.42
C CYS A 467 -6.18 -27.92 -11.91
N ASN A 468 -5.00 -28.40 -12.32
CA ASN A 468 -4.61 -28.58 -13.75
C ASN A 468 -4.58 -27.31 -14.66
N LEU A 469 -4.68 -26.09 -14.12
CA LEU A 469 -4.92 -24.88 -14.92
C LEU A 469 -3.68 -24.17 -15.53
N ILE A 470 -2.44 -24.60 -15.29
CA ILE A 470 -1.24 -23.89 -15.80
C ILE A 470 -0.10 -24.84 -16.21
N LEU A 471 -0.32 -25.66 -17.25
CA LEU A 471 0.68 -26.66 -17.70
C LEU A 471 2.05 -26.08 -18.13
N ASN A 472 2.15 -24.78 -18.45
CA ASN A 472 3.42 -24.17 -18.88
C ASN A 472 4.19 -23.43 -17.79
N ASN A 473 3.66 -23.30 -16.56
CA ASN A 473 4.31 -22.47 -15.56
C ASN A 473 4.19 -22.94 -14.10
N ILE A 474 3.78 -24.19 -13.86
CA ILE A 474 3.70 -24.80 -12.52
C ILE A 474 5.01 -24.63 -11.72
N LEU A 475 6.18 -24.82 -12.34
CA LEU A 475 7.47 -24.62 -11.66
C LEU A 475 7.83 -23.14 -11.45
N GLN A 476 7.31 -22.21 -12.25
CA GLN A 476 7.52 -20.77 -12.06
C GLN A 476 6.56 -20.18 -11.03
N VAL A 477 5.32 -20.67 -10.92
CA VAL A 477 4.34 -20.22 -9.92
C VAL A 477 4.68 -20.79 -8.54
N VAL A 478 5.09 -22.06 -8.48
CA VAL A 478 5.64 -22.63 -7.25
C VAL A 478 6.95 -21.92 -6.86
N ALA A 479 7.80 -21.52 -7.81
CA ALA A 479 9.01 -20.72 -7.54
C ALA A 479 8.75 -19.23 -7.25
N ALA A 480 7.67 -18.64 -7.77
CA ALA A 480 7.31 -17.23 -7.58
C ALA A 480 6.55 -17.00 -6.27
N VAL A 481 5.84 -18.00 -5.76
CA VAL A 481 5.03 -17.91 -4.53
C VAL A 481 5.70 -18.59 -3.32
N GLY A 482 6.80 -19.32 -3.52
CA GLY A 482 7.78 -19.67 -2.49
C GLY A 482 9.09 -20.05 -3.18
N PHE A 483 10.22 -19.42 -2.92
CA PHE A 483 10.91 -19.53 -1.66
C PHE A 483 11.83 -18.33 -1.54
N ASN A 484 11.74 -17.66 -0.41
CA ASN A 484 12.75 -16.72 0.07
C ASN A 484 14.01 -17.51 0.52
N ASN A 485 14.59 -18.35 -0.37
CA ASN A 485 15.77 -19.20 -0.17
C ASN A 485 15.77 -20.10 1.10
N LYS A 486 14.61 -20.56 1.58
CA LYS A 486 14.53 -21.43 2.78
C LYS A 486 14.29 -22.90 2.45
N ARG A 487 15.01 -23.77 3.15
CA ARG A 487 14.91 -25.24 3.13
C ARG A 487 13.64 -25.68 3.88
N LEU A 488 12.82 -26.53 3.28
CA LEU A 488 11.68 -27.18 3.93
C LEU A 488 12.17 -28.18 4.98
N GLU A 489 11.88 -27.94 6.26
CA GLU A 489 11.95 -28.99 7.28
C GLU A 489 10.70 -29.86 7.18
N ILE A 490 10.88 -31.08 6.70
CA ILE A 490 9.82 -32.09 6.62
C ILE A 490 9.57 -32.60 8.05
N PRO A 491 8.34 -32.49 8.58
CA PRO A 491 8.01 -33.05 9.89
C PRO A 491 8.36 -34.56 9.93
N PRO A 492 8.92 -35.08 11.03
CA PRO A 492 9.32 -36.49 11.12
C PRO A 492 8.16 -37.49 10.92
N ASN A 493 6.93 -36.99 10.92
CA ASN A 493 5.69 -37.76 10.83
C ASN A 493 5.02 -37.64 9.44
N ALA A 494 5.68 -36.99 8.47
CA ALA A 494 5.14 -36.81 7.12
C ALA A 494 5.14 -38.14 6.34
N ASN A 495 4.11 -38.34 5.53
CA ASN A 495 3.95 -39.53 4.70
C ASN A 495 5.20 -39.75 3.81
N PRO A 496 5.86 -40.93 3.87
CA PRO A 496 7.09 -41.19 3.13
C PRO A 496 7.01 -40.98 1.61
N LEU A 497 5.83 -41.17 1.01
CA LEU A 497 5.59 -40.96 -0.42
C LEU A 497 5.51 -39.47 -0.80
N VAL A 498 4.98 -38.64 0.10
CA VAL A 498 4.94 -37.17 -0.06
C VAL A 498 6.30 -36.54 0.23
N ALA A 499 7.08 -37.15 1.13
CA ALA A 499 8.45 -36.73 1.45
C ALA A 499 9.48 -37.08 0.37
N ALA A 500 9.14 -37.95 -0.59
CA ALA A 500 10.05 -38.40 -1.65
C ALA A 500 10.21 -37.36 -2.78
N GLY A 501 9.15 -36.64 -3.14
CA GLY A 501 9.16 -35.63 -4.21
C GLY A 501 10.14 -34.47 -3.98
N PRO A 502 10.13 -33.82 -2.80
CA PRO A 502 11.03 -32.70 -2.50
C PRO A 502 12.50 -33.08 -2.36
N ARG A 503 12.87 -34.38 -2.31
CA ARG A 503 14.26 -34.83 -2.21
C ARG A 503 14.92 -35.11 -3.57
N LEU A 504 14.16 -35.21 -4.65
CA LEU A 504 14.66 -35.64 -5.97
C LEU A 504 14.86 -34.49 -6.97
N SER A 505 14.55 -33.24 -6.61
CA SER A 505 14.55 -32.08 -7.52
C SER A 505 15.79 -31.15 -7.41
N TRP A 506 16.94 -31.68 -7.01
CA TRP A 506 18.10 -30.85 -6.65
C TRP A 506 19.18 -30.70 -7.74
N GLU A 507 19.05 -31.35 -8.91
CA GLU A 507 19.95 -31.12 -10.05
C GLU A 507 19.20 -31.11 -11.41
N PRO A 508 19.46 -30.12 -12.31
CA PRO A 508 18.70 -29.93 -13.55
C PRO A 508 18.72 -31.12 -14.53
N TYR A 509 19.79 -31.92 -14.53
CA TYR A 509 20.05 -32.94 -15.55
C TYR A 509 19.58 -34.35 -15.17
N ARG A 510 19.08 -34.55 -13.95
CA ARG A 510 18.58 -35.83 -13.45
C ARG A 510 17.04 -35.89 -13.33
N ARG A 511 16.32 -34.98 -13.98
CA ARG A 511 14.85 -34.97 -13.97
C ARG A 511 14.33 -36.23 -14.67
N PRO A 512 13.55 -37.10 -13.99
CA PRO A 512 12.90 -38.23 -14.65
C PRO A 512 11.85 -37.73 -15.64
N SER A 513 11.56 -38.53 -16.67
CA SER A 513 10.52 -38.20 -17.64
C SER A 513 9.14 -38.21 -16.99
N PHE A 514 8.22 -37.43 -17.53
CA PHE A 514 6.84 -37.33 -17.05
C PHE A 514 6.16 -38.71 -16.93
N SER A 515 6.40 -39.61 -17.89
CA SER A 515 5.89 -40.98 -17.83
C SER A 515 6.39 -41.78 -16.62
N TYR A 516 7.66 -41.63 -16.23
CA TYR A 516 8.23 -42.32 -15.06
C TYR A 516 7.60 -41.84 -13.75
N VAL A 517 7.26 -40.56 -13.66
CA VAL A 517 6.61 -39.97 -12.47
C VAL A 517 5.18 -40.46 -12.33
N MET A 518 4.46 -40.59 -13.45
CA MET A 518 3.08 -41.13 -13.45
C MET A 518 3.05 -42.62 -13.07
N GLU A 519 4.03 -43.41 -13.55
CA GLU A 519 4.12 -44.85 -13.28
C GLU A 519 4.46 -45.15 -11.80
N ALA A 520 5.27 -44.29 -11.17
CA ALA A 520 5.63 -44.40 -9.74
C ALA A 520 4.51 -43.99 -8.77
N LEU A 521 3.48 -43.28 -9.26
CA LEU A 521 2.34 -42.81 -8.46
C LEU A 521 1.16 -43.78 -8.46
N HIS A 522 1.25 -44.94 -9.14
CA HIS A 522 0.19 -45.94 -9.26
C HIS A 522 -1.22 -45.35 -9.51
N ILE A 523 -1.32 -44.43 -10.47
CA ILE A 523 -2.57 -44.11 -11.18
C ILE A 523 -2.64 -44.95 -12.45
#